data_AF-A0A842LW25-F1
#
_entry.id   AF-A0A842LW25-F1
#
_cell.length_a   1.000
_cell.length_b   1.000
_cell.length_c   1.000
_cell.angle_alpha   90.00
_cell.angle_beta   90.00
_cell.angle_gamma   90.00
#
_symmetry.space_group_name_H-M   'P 1'
#
loop_
_entity.id
_entity.type
_entity.pdbx_description
1 polymer ?
#
loop_
_entity_poly.entity_id
_entity_poly.type
_entity_poly.pdbx_seq_one_letter_code
_entity_poly.pdbx_strand_id
1 'polypeptide(L)'
;MEGAERTKRETRKAYVDYIPEGRGIVVLFVFRGGWIDAIVMKRGAKDLEDLVKWLRETGYFEEISGIAFGEGFRSAIGWKMNEKYLGIPLMDVPPRNRRDAEVVIEGIRKWLGEKVEERTDKLKSSTKV
;
A
#
# COMPACT_ATOMS: atom_id res chain seq x y z
N MET A 1 8.84 -26.11 -31.50
CA MET A 1 8.82 -25.49 -30.16
C MET A 1 7.46 -24.85 -30.02
N GLU A 2 6.49 -25.61 -29.50
CA GLU A 2 5.15 -25.10 -29.24
C GLU A 2 5.23 -24.06 -28.13
N GLY A 3 4.72 -22.86 -28.43
CA GLY A 3 4.67 -21.76 -27.50
C GLY A 3 3.86 -22.16 -26.30
N ALA A 4 4.50 -22.21 -25.13
CA ALA A 4 3.79 -22.31 -23.87
C ALA A 4 2.77 -21.16 -23.84
N GLU A 5 1.48 -21.51 -23.86
CA GLU A 5 0.41 -20.58 -23.53
C GLU A 5 0.82 -19.88 -22.24
N ARG A 6 1.07 -18.57 -22.33
CA ARG A 6 1.24 -17.74 -21.13
C ARG A 6 -0.07 -17.84 -20.37
N THR A 7 -0.11 -18.75 -19.40
CA THR A 7 -1.16 -18.86 -18.40
C THR A 7 -1.42 -17.44 -17.93
N LYS A 8 -2.67 -16.95 -18.01
CA LYS A 8 -3.05 -15.60 -17.56
C LYS A 8 -2.44 -15.39 -16.18
N ARG A 9 -1.28 -14.72 -16.10
CA ARG A 9 -0.64 -14.42 -14.83
C ARG A 9 -1.67 -13.63 -14.06
N GLU A 10 -2.15 -14.18 -12.95
CA GLU A 10 -3.05 -13.45 -12.08
C GLU A 10 -2.41 -12.09 -11.79
N THR A 11 -3.14 -11.06 -12.18
CA THR A 11 -2.69 -9.69 -12.20
C THR A 11 -2.31 -9.27 -10.79
N ARG A 12 -1.02 -9.03 -10.52
CA ARG A 12 -0.57 -8.57 -9.22
C ARG A 12 -0.76 -7.07 -9.08
N LYS A 13 -1.36 -6.66 -7.98
CA LYS A 13 -1.55 -5.24 -7.65
C LYS A 13 -0.81 -4.90 -6.37
N ALA A 14 -0.09 -3.79 -6.38
CA ALA A 14 0.52 -3.27 -5.17
C ALA A 14 -0.44 -2.30 -4.46
N TYR A 15 -0.45 -2.32 -3.13
CA TYR A 15 -0.99 -1.24 -2.30
C TYR A 15 0.12 -0.71 -1.42
N VAL A 16 0.33 0.60 -1.44
CA VAL A 16 1.40 1.25 -0.69
C VAL A 16 0.78 2.26 0.27
N ASP A 17 1.18 2.17 1.53
CA ASP A 17 0.80 3.12 2.57
C ASP A 17 2.01 3.63 3.35
N TYR A 18 1.78 4.62 4.19
CA TYR A 18 2.80 5.26 5.00
C TYR A 18 2.38 5.35 6.47
N ILE A 19 3.30 5.00 7.36
CA ILE A 19 3.18 5.14 8.82
C ILE A 19 4.11 6.27 9.26
N PRO A 20 3.58 7.37 9.82
CA PRO A 20 4.36 8.54 10.22
C PRO A 20 5.05 8.33 11.59
N GLU A 21 5.99 7.38 11.69
CA GLU A 21 6.77 7.14 12.91
C GLU A 21 8.24 7.56 12.73
N GLY A 22 8.70 8.59 13.46
CA GLY A 22 10.11 9.02 13.51
C GLY A 22 10.72 9.40 12.14
N ARG A 23 11.21 8.40 11.39
CA ARG A 23 11.75 8.53 10.02
C ARG A 23 10.79 8.10 8.91
N GLY A 24 9.55 7.73 9.25
CA GLY A 24 8.56 7.24 8.30
C GLY A 24 8.80 5.79 7.86
N ILE A 25 7.73 5.01 7.82
CA ILE A 25 7.74 3.63 7.29
C ILE A 25 6.81 3.58 6.10
N VAL A 26 7.33 3.19 4.94
CA VAL A 26 6.50 2.79 3.82
C VAL A 26 6.21 1.31 3.94
N VAL A 27 4.94 0.95 3.79
CA VAL A 27 4.47 -0.44 3.79
C VAL A 27 3.89 -0.74 2.41
N LEU A 28 4.36 -1.80 1.77
CA LEU A 28 3.87 -2.29 0.49
C LEU A 28 3.25 -3.67 0.67
N PHE A 29 2.05 -3.84 0.12
CA PHE A 29 1.33 -5.09 0.01
C PHE A 29 1.27 -5.48 -1.46
N VAL A 30 1.57 -6.73 -1.79
CA VAL A 30 1.32 -7.30 -3.12
C VAL A 30 0.12 -8.22 -3.01
N PHE A 31 -0.86 -8.00 -3.88
CA PHE A 31 -2.06 -8.81 -3.95
C PHE A 31 -2.12 -9.66 -5.21
N ARG A 32 -2.59 -10.90 -5.07
CA ARG A 32 -2.87 -11.81 -6.18
C ARG A 32 -4.24 -12.46 -5.96
N GLY A 33 -5.20 -12.20 -6.85
CA GLY A 33 -6.55 -12.81 -6.80
C GLY A 33 -7.35 -12.54 -5.51
N GLY A 34 -6.98 -11.54 -4.71
CA GLY A 34 -7.61 -11.24 -3.42
C GLY A 34 -6.79 -11.67 -2.18
N TRP A 35 -5.68 -12.38 -2.37
CA TRP A 35 -4.77 -12.79 -1.30
C TRP A 35 -3.59 -11.83 -1.19
N ILE A 36 -3.05 -11.68 0.02
CA ILE A 36 -1.75 -11.04 0.23
C ILE A 36 -0.67 -12.05 -0.19
N ASP A 37 0.03 -11.73 -1.28
CA ASP A 37 1.17 -12.51 -1.79
C ASP A 37 2.46 -12.12 -1.04
N ALA A 38 2.61 -10.84 -0.70
CA ALA A 38 3.76 -10.33 0.04
C ALA A 38 3.44 -9.05 0.83
N ILE A 39 4.20 -8.81 1.89
CA ILE A 39 4.23 -7.57 2.66
C ILE A 39 5.69 -7.17 2.84
N VAL A 40 6.03 -5.93 2.45
CA VAL A 40 7.40 -5.40 2.54
C VAL A 40 7.37 -4.03 3.20
N MET A 41 8.31 -3.76 4.10
CA MET A 41 8.42 -2.48 4.79
C MET A 41 9.80 -1.85 4.56
N LYS A 42 9.84 -0.53 4.39
CA LYS A 42 11.09 0.25 4.33
C LYS A 42 10.98 1.49 5.20
N ARG A 43 11.96 1.65 6.10
CA ARG A 43 12.16 2.89 6.87
C ARG A 43 12.93 3.92 6.04
N GLY A 44 12.56 5.19 6.18
CA GLY A 44 13.38 6.32 5.71
C GLY A 44 13.38 6.54 4.19
N ALA A 45 12.32 6.14 3.48
CA ALA A 45 12.10 6.64 2.12
C ALA A 45 11.79 8.14 2.21
N LYS A 46 12.68 8.97 1.65
CA LYS A 46 12.65 10.43 1.88
C LYS A 46 11.75 11.17 0.90
N ASP A 47 11.63 10.62 -0.30
CA ASP A 47 10.89 11.22 -1.39
C ASP A 47 10.36 10.15 -2.36
N LEU A 48 9.75 10.66 -3.42
CA LEU A 48 9.15 9.87 -4.49
C LEU A 48 10.20 9.05 -5.27
N GLU A 49 11.40 9.56 -5.46
CA GLU A 49 12.46 8.89 -6.22
C GLU A 49 13.00 7.69 -5.46
N ASP A 50 13.28 7.88 -4.15
CA ASP A 50 13.68 6.84 -3.23
C ASP A 50 12.66 5.70 -3.18
N LEU A 51 11.36 6.04 -3.21
CA LEU A 51 10.30 5.04 -3.29
C LEU A 51 10.37 4.26 -4.60
N VAL A 52 10.36 4.94 -5.75
CA VAL A 52 10.35 4.25 -7.06
C VAL A 52 11.57 3.36 -7.21
N LYS A 53 12.73 3.83 -6.79
CA LYS A 53 13.96 3.04 -6.77
C LYS A 53 13.78 1.78 -5.91
N TRP A 54 13.31 1.93 -4.68
CA TRP A 54 13.07 0.79 -3.80
C TRP A 54 12.06 -0.20 -4.39
N LEU A 55 10.95 0.28 -4.93
CA LEU A 55 9.94 -0.57 -5.57
C LEU A 55 10.56 -1.43 -6.67
N ARG A 56 11.42 -0.83 -7.51
CA ARG A 56 12.18 -1.55 -8.57
C ARG A 56 13.16 -2.57 -8.01
N GLU A 57 13.89 -2.23 -6.95
CA GLU A 57 14.85 -3.14 -6.28
C GLU A 57 14.19 -4.39 -5.71
N THR A 58 12.90 -4.36 -5.37
CA THR A 58 12.20 -5.55 -4.83
C THR A 58 12.03 -6.68 -5.84
N GLY A 59 12.27 -6.45 -7.14
CA GLY A 59 12.02 -7.43 -8.23
C GLY A 59 10.53 -7.65 -8.53
N TYR A 60 9.64 -7.39 -7.57
CA TYR A 60 8.19 -7.47 -7.76
C TYR A 60 7.64 -6.41 -8.72
N PHE A 61 8.37 -5.33 -8.96
CA PHE A 61 7.94 -4.23 -9.81
C PHE A 61 7.55 -4.67 -11.22
N GLU A 62 8.33 -5.59 -11.81
CA GLU A 62 8.07 -6.09 -13.17
C GLU A 62 6.85 -7.03 -13.24
N GLU A 63 6.41 -7.56 -12.09
CA GLU A 63 5.26 -8.45 -11.99
C GLU A 63 3.98 -7.71 -11.58
N ILE A 64 4.09 -6.46 -11.12
CA ILE A 64 2.96 -5.61 -10.70
C ILE A 64 2.35 -4.93 -11.93
N SER A 65 1.05 -5.11 -12.12
CA SER A 65 0.31 -4.47 -13.23
C SER A 65 -0.23 -3.09 -12.89
N GLY A 66 -0.20 -2.71 -11.61
CA GLY A 66 -0.86 -1.51 -11.10
C GLY A 66 -0.61 -1.29 -9.62
N ILE A 67 -0.58 -0.02 -9.22
CA ILE A 67 -0.30 0.41 -7.85
C ILE A 67 -1.42 1.29 -7.30
N ALA A 68 -1.82 1.01 -6.07
CA ALA A 68 -2.77 1.78 -5.29
C ALA A 68 -2.05 2.48 -4.13
N PHE A 69 -2.44 3.71 -3.84
CA PHE A 69 -1.91 4.47 -2.70
C PHE A 69 -2.96 4.67 -1.62
N GLY A 70 -2.60 4.32 -0.39
CA GLY A 70 -3.32 4.65 0.82
C GLY A 70 -3.29 6.14 1.16
N GLU A 71 -4.18 6.54 2.06
CA GLU A 71 -4.32 7.94 2.47
C GLU A 71 -3.08 8.46 3.21
N GLY A 72 -2.45 7.61 4.03
CA GLY A 72 -1.23 7.97 4.75
C GLY A 72 -0.12 8.31 3.76
N PHE A 73 0.04 7.46 2.74
CA PHE A 73 1.01 7.68 1.67
C PHE A 73 0.73 8.97 0.88
N ARG A 74 -0.53 9.18 0.43
CA ARG A 74 -0.93 10.40 -0.30
C ARG A 74 -0.68 11.67 0.51
N SER A 75 -0.88 11.61 1.83
CA SER A 75 -0.67 12.73 2.73
C SER A 75 0.80 13.02 2.98
N ALA A 76 1.66 11.99 3.05
CA ALA A 76 3.07 12.15 3.35
C ALA A 76 3.92 12.54 2.14
N ILE A 77 3.71 11.91 0.98
CA ILE A 77 4.56 12.07 -0.21
C ILE A 77 3.87 12.94 -1.29
N GLY A 78 2.58 13.24 -1.12
CA GLY A 78 1.84 14.20 -1.90
C GLY A 78 1.22 13.65 -3.20
N TRP A 79 0.27 14.41 -3.74
CA TRP A 79 -0.54 14.06 -4.92
C TRP A 79 0.20 14.16 -6.27
N LYS A 80 1.48 14.52 -6.28
CA LYS A 80 2.25 14.69 -7.52
C LYS A 80 2.63 13.38 -8.22
N MET A 81 2.31 12.24 -7.61
CA MET A 81 2.44 10.92 -8.22
C MET A 81 1.53 10.79 -9.45
N ASN A 82 2.13 10.60 -10.61
CA ASN A 82 1.41 10.18 -11.81
C ASN A 82 2.05 8.91 -12.39
N GLU A 83 1.29 8.20 -13.22
CA GLU A 83 1.70 6.95 -13.86
C GLU A 83 3.02 7.10 -14.62
N LYS A 84 3.28 8.28 -15.20
CA LYS A 84 4.50 8.59 -15.95
C LYS A 84 5.75 8.54 -15.09
N TYR A 85 5.67 8.98 -13.83
CA TYR A 85 6.80 8.93 -12.92
C TYR A 85 7.08 7.51 -12.42
N LEU A 86 6.03 6.74 -12.17
CA LEU A 86 6.15 5.37 -11.69
C LEU A 86 6.58 4.42 -12.82
N GLY A 87 6.05 4.61 -14.03
CA GLY A 87 6.14 3.64 -15.11
C GLY A 87 5.19 2.44 -14.90
N ILE A 88 4.24 2.55 -13.97
CA ILE A 88 3.17 1.58 -13.69
C ILE A 88 1.84 2.34 -13.54
N PRO A 89 0.71 1.81 -14.02
CA PRO A 89 -0.60 2.42 -13.86
C PRO A 89 -1.02 2.63 -12.41
N LEU A 90 -1.71 3.74 -12.13
CA LEU A 90 -2.38 3.96 -10.86
C LEU A 90 -3.73 3.25 -10.92
N MET A 91 -3.98 2.37 -9.97
CA MET A 91 -5.20 1.56 -9.94
C MET A 91 -5.77 1.49 -8.55
N ASP A 92 -7.05 1.18 -8.46
CA ASP A 92 -7.65 0.74 -7.22
C ASP A 92 -7.43 -0.76 -6.98
N VAL A 93 -7.25 -1.09 -5.70
CA VAL A 93 -7.38 -2.45 -5.17
C VAL A 93 -8.81 -2.68 -4.70
N PRO A 94 -9.32 -3.92 -4.72
CA PRO A 94 -10.65 -4.22 -4.18
C PRO A 94 -10.81 -3.75 -2.73
N PRO A 95 -12.02 -3.33 -2.30
CA PRO A 95 -12.25 -2.85 -0.93
C PRO A 95 -11.82 -3.83 0.17
N ARG A 96 -11.95 -5.14 -0.09
CA ARG A 96 -11.49 -6.20 0.83
C ARG A 96 -9.98 -6.13 1.04
N ASN A 97 -9.21 -6.10 -0.05
CA ASN A 97 -7.75 -6.00 0.00
C ASN A 97 -7.29 -4.73 0.72
N ARG A 98 -7.96 -3.60 0.47
CA ARG A 98 -7.68 -2.37 1.20
C ARG A 98 -7.89 -2.55 2.71
N ARG A 99 -9.02 -3.12 3.12
CA ARG A 99 -9.31 -3.39 4.53
C ARG A 99 -8.28 -4.33 5.16
N ASP A 100 -7.87 -5.38 4.45
CA ASP A 100 -6.86 -6.33 4.93
C ASP A 100 -5.50 -5.61 5.14
N ALA A 101 -5.10 -4.74 4.22
CA ALA A 101 -3.90 -3.90 4.38
C ALA A 101 -4.02 -2.94 5.56
N GLU A 102 -5.16 -2.26 5.72
CA GLU A 102 -5.43 -1.33 6.82
C GLU A 102 -5.33 -2.01 8.19
N VAL A 103 -5.89 -3.22 8.34
CA VAL A 103 -5.80 -4.02 9.57
C VAL A 103 -4.34 -4.35 9.92
N VAL A 104 -3.54 -4.75 8.91
CA VAL A 104 -2.12 -5.03 9.14
C VAL A 104 -1.36 -3.76 9.49
N ILE A 105 -1.61 -2.65 8.81
CA ILE A 105 -0.99 -1.35 9.10
C ILE A 105 -1.32 -0.91 10.53
N GLU A 106 -2.57 -1.07 10.98
CA GLU A 106 -2.97 -0.78 12.35
C GLU A 106 -2.21 -1.67 13.36
N GLY A 107 -2.06 -2.96 13.06
CA GLY A 107 -1.24 -3.88 13.86
C GLY A 107 0.22 -3.43 13.97
N ILE A 108 0.81 -2.98 12.85
CA ILE A 108 2.18 -2.44 12.82
C ILE A 108 2.25 -1.16 13.67
N ARG A 109 1.31 -0.23 13.54
CA ARG A 109 1.27 1.01 14.35
C ARG A 109 1.24 0.71 15.85
N LYS A 110 0.39 -0.23 16.27
CA LYS A 110 0.32 -0.67 17.67
C LYS A 110 1.62 -1.30 18.14
N TRP A 111 2.25 -2.14 17.32
CA TRP A 111 3.53 -2.76 17.63
C TRP A 111 4.67 -1.74 17.80
N LEU A 112 4.64 -0.66 17.01
CA LEU A 112 5.58 0.46 17.11
C LEU A 112 5.30 1.37 18.32
N GLY A 113 4.18 1.18 19.02
CA GLY A 113 3.79 2.01 20.14
C GLY A 113 3.23 3.38 19.76
N GLU A 114 2.78 3.56 18.50
CA GLU A 114 1.96 4.73 18.16
C GLU A 114 0.67 4.65 18.99
N LYS A 115 0.46 5.63 19.87
CA LYS A 115 -0.83 5.79 20.55
C LYS A 115 -1.87 6.07 19.47
N VAL A 116 -2.73 5.10 19.22
CA VAL A 116 -3.95 5.34 18.45
C VAL A 116 -4.75 6.32 19.29
N GLU A 117 -4.72 7.62 18.93
CA GLU A 117 -5.71 8.55 19.46
C GLU A 117 -7.07 8.00 19.04
N GLU A 118 -7.80 7.49 20.03
CA GLU A 118 -9.13 6.94 19.90
C GLU A 118 -10.04 7.97 19.21
N ARG A 119 -10.22 7.83 17.90
CA ARG A 119 -11.34 8.43 17.15
C ARG A 119 -12.64 7.69 17.49
N THR A 120 -12.89 7.44 18.76
CA THR A 120 -14.10 6.78 19.28
C THR A 120 -14.79 7.70 20.27
N ASP A 121 -15.30 8.84 19.79
CA ASP A 121 -16.29 9.60 20.57
C ASP A 121 -17.23 10.51 19.76
N LYS A 122 -17.50 10.18 18.48
CA LYS A 122 -18.55 10.88 17.71
C LYS A 122 -19.63 10.00 17.08
N LEU A 123 -19.60 8.68 17.26
CA LEU A 123 -20.67 7.79 16.76
C LEU A 123 -21.68 7.33 17.83
N LYS A 124 -21.48 7.67 19.12
CA LYS A 124 -22.43 7.29 20.19
C LYS A 124 -23.43 8.38 20.60
N SER A 125 -23.39 9.59 20.03
CA SER A 125 -24.30 10.67 20.44
C SER A 125 -25.44 10.98 19.46
N SER A 126 -25.55 10.28 18.33
CA SER A 126 -26.59 10.56 17.32
C SER A 126 -27.73 9.53 17.27
N THR A 127 -27.96 8.82 18.38
CA THR A 127 -29.19 8.06 18.58
C THR A 127 -29.75 8.39 19.96
N LYS A 128 -30.37 9.57 20.06
CA LYS A 128 -31.52 9.74 20.96
C LYS A 128 -32.77 9.67 20.09
N VAL A 129 -33.48 8.56 20.24
CA VAL A 129 -34.92 8.46 20.01
C VAL A 129 -35.61 9.27 21.10
#